data_AF-A0A317KRW9-F1
#
_entry.id   AF-A0A317KRW9-F1
#
_cell.length_a   1.000
_cell.length_b   1.000
_cell.length_c   1.000
_cell.angle_alpha   90.00
_cell.angle_beta   90.00
_cell.angle_gamma   90.00
#
_symmetry.space_group_name_H-M   'P 1'
#
loop_
_entity.id
_entity.type
_entity.pdbx_description
1 polymer ?
#
loop_
_entity_poly.entity_id
_entity_poly.type
_entity_poly.pdbx_seq_one_letter_code
_entity_poly.pdbx_strand_id
1 'polypeptide(L)'
;MMVVNLMAEWIGLADKLRDAGVQVPLPAYLGWADEWSDTVAGAWYPETGRLYVARRIAHVPLLVRDVLTHEVAHQIQYGFSGSGSGGGVNGGPHGDLFSAVATRVAGILGCPSPTAELIREWPHAQRPEGYYGPQVRRVGA
;
A
#
# COMPACT_ATOMS: atom_id res chain seq x y z
N MET A 1 5.85 -20.68 11.39
CA MET A 1 5.54 -19.82 10.23
C MET A 1 6.64 -18.76 10.13
N MET A 2 7.21 -18.49 8.96
CA MET A 2 8.31 -17.54 8.83
C MET A 2 7.78 -16.10 8.75
N VAL A 3 8.42 -15.17 9.46
CA VAL A 3 8.15 -13.73 9.38
C VAL A 3 8.73 -13.23 8.05
N VAL A 4 7.95 -12.46 7.29
CA VAL A 4 8.40 -11.81 6.05
C VAL A 4 9.55 -10.85 6.35
N ASN A 5 10.56 -10.82 5.49
CA ASN A 5 11.61 -9.80 5.58
C ASN A 5 11.14 -8.52 4.85
N LEU A 6 10.69 -7.51 5.60
CA LEU A 6 10.17 -6.25 5.05
C LEU A 6 11.16 -5.57 4.09
N MET A 7 12.45 -5.55 4.44
CA MET A 7 13.46 -4.87 3.63
C MET A 7 13.68 -5.61 2.29
N ALA A 8 13.71 -6.94 2.32
CA ALA A 8 13.82 -7.75 1.11
C ALA A 8 12.59 -7.56 0.20
N GLU A 9 11.38 -7.55 0.77
CA GLU A 9 10.16 -7.28 -0.01
C GLU A 9 10.17 -5.87 -0.59
N TRP A 10 10.55 -4.86 0.20
CA TRP A 10 10.67 -3.47 -0.29
C TRP A 10 11.64 -3.36 -1.47
N ILE A 11 12.85 -3.90 -1.34
CA ILE A 11 13.87 -3.87 -2.41
C ILE A 11 13.31 -4.54 -3.67
N GLY A 12 12.67 -5.71 -3.53
CA GLY A 12 12.07 -6.41 -4.67
C GLY A 12 10.96 -5.62 -5.37
N LEU A 13 10.16 -4.85 -4.62
CA LEU A 13 9.15 -3.95 -5.20
C LEU A 13 9.81 -2.75 -5.90
N ALA A 14 10.79 -2.12 -5.24
CA ALA A 14 11.50 -0.96 -5.74
C ALA A 14 12.28 -1.27 -7.02
N ASP A 15 12.94 -2.43 -7.10
CA ASP A 15 13.66 -2.89 -8.30
C ASP A 15 12.72 -3.04 -9.49
N LYS A 16 11.56 -3.70 -9.30
CA LYS A 16 10.56 -3.85 -10.37
C LYS A 16 9.98 -2.52 -10.85
N LEU A 17 9.74 -1.60 -9.93
CA LEU A 17 9.27 -0.26 -10.27
C LEU A 17 10.35 0.51 -11.03
N ARG A 18 11.61 0.41 -10.60
CA ARG A 18 12.76 1.00 -11.30
C ARG A 18 12.89 0.45 -12.72
N ASP A 19 12.73 -0.86 -12.91
CA ASP A 19 12.78 -1.49 -14.24
C ASP A 19 11.67 -0.98 -15.17
N ALA A 20 10.53 -0.53 -14.61
CA ALA A 20 9.45 0.14 -15.31
C ALA A 20 9.61 1.68 -15.40
N GLY A 21 10.77 2.23 -15.01
CA GLY A 21 11.07 3.66 -15.05
C GLY A 21 10.44 4.48 -13.91
N VAL A 22 9.95 3.85 -12.85
CA VAL A 22 9.37 4.51 -11.68
C VAL A 22 10.36 4.45 -10.52
N GLN A 23 10.90 5.60 -10.13
CA GLN A 23 11.79 5.69 -8.96
C GLN A 23 10.97 5.89 -7.69
N VAL A 24 11.24 5.07 -6.68
CA VAL A 24 10.66 5.21 -5.33
C VAL A 24 11.82 5.27 -4.35
N PRO A 25 11.91 6.32 -3.50
CA PRO A 25 12.98 6.42 -2.52
C PRO A 25 12.88 5.30 -1.48
N LEU A 26 14.03 4.82 -1.01
CA LEU A 26 14.05 3.97 0.19
C LEU A 26 13.51 4.79 1.37
N PRO A 27 12.57 4.28 2.18
CA PRO A 27 12.13 4.97 3.38
C PRO A 27 13.31 5.09 4.36
N ALA A 28 13.36 6.19 5.11
CA ALA A 28 14.36 6.42 6.15
C ALA A 28 14.28 5.36 7.27
N TYR A 29 13.10 4.77 7.43
CA TYR A 29 12.87 3.63 8.31
C TYR A 29 11.78 2.74 7.72
N LEU A 30 12.00 1.42 7.77
CA LEU A 30 11.00 0.41 7.45
C LEU A 30 10.95 -0.61 8.59
N GLY A 31 9.78 -0.77 9.21
CA GLY A 31 9.68 -1.69 10.33
C GLY A 31 8.27 -2.18 10.65
N TRP A 32 8.22 -3.09 11.61
CA TRP A 32 6.98 -3.60 12.16
C TRP A 32 6.42 -2.65 13.23
N ALA A 33 5.10 -2.49 13.25
CA ALA A 33 4.37 -1.85 14.32
C ALA A 33 3.64 -2.92 15.15
N ASP A 34 3.92 -2.95 16.45
CA ASP A 34 3.33 -3.89 17.42
C ASP A 34 1.93 -3.47 17.86
N GLU A 35 1.69 -2.16 18.00
CA GLU A 35 0.44 -1.60 18.52
C GLU A 35 -0.26 -0.76 17.45
N TRP A 36 -1.13 -1.38 16.66
CA TRP A 36 -2.05 -0.69 15.73
C TRP A 36 -3.44 -1.28 15.80
N SER A 37 -4.46 -0.45 15.54
CA SER A 37 -5.83 -0.93 15.41
C SER A 37 -5.94 -1.95 14.28
N ASP A 38 -6.93 -2.83 14.38
CA ASP A 38 -7.20 -3.85 13.36
C ASP A 38 -7.55 -3.26 11.98
N THR A 39 -7.91 -1.99 11.95
CA THR A 39 -8.23 -1.23 10.74
C THR A 39 -7.01 -0.68 10.00
N VAL A 40 -5.84 -0.62 10.63
CA VAL A 40 -4.61 -0.07 10.03
C VAL A 40 -3.56 -1.17 9.93
N ALA A 41 -3.13 -1.51 8.71
CA ALA A 41 -2.06 -2.49 8.50
C ALA A 41 -0.79 -1.92 7.88
N GLY A 42 -0.85 -0.66 7.43
CA GLY A 42 0.26 0.11 6.88
C GLY A 42 0.09 1.59 7.20
N ALA A 43 1.22 2.28 7.30
CA ALA A 43 1.26 3.73 7.31
C ALA A 43 2.64 4.21 6.90
N TRP A 44 2.68 5.16 5.98
CA TRP A 44 3.85 5.93 5.64
C TRP A 44 3.70 7.39 6.09
N TYR A 45 4.75 7.92 6.72
CA TYR A 45 4.82 9.27 7.26
C TYR A 45 5.80 10.11 6.43
N PRO A 46 5.32 10.97 5.51
CA PRO A 46 6.18 11.72 4.58
C PRO A 46 7.26 12.55 5.26
N GLU A 47 6.91 13.20 6.36
CA GLU A 47 7.71 14.20 7.09
C GLU A 47 8.93 13.58 7.75
N THR A 48 8.85 12.27 8.05
CA THR A 48 9.94 11.51 8.66
C THR A 48 10.51 10.44 7.74
N GLY A 49 9.89 10.22 6.58
CA GLY A 49 10.21 9.14 5.66
C GLY A 49 10.03 7.73 6.26
N ARG A 50 9.26 7.59 7.34
CA ARG A 50 9.10 6.31 8.05
C ARG A 50 7.91 5.54 7.50
N LEU A 51 8.10 4.24 7.28
CA LEU A 51 7.06 3.30 6.87
C LEU A 51 6.95 2.18 7.90
N TYR A 52 5.72 1.91 8.32
CA TYR A 52 5.41 0.85 9.25
C TYR A 52 4.41 -0.12 8.64
N VAL A 53 4.54 -1.40 9.00
CA VAL A 53 3.59 -2.46 8.65
C VAL A 53 3.14 -3.14 9.94
N ALA A 54 1.86 -3.46 10.08
CA ALA A 54 1.37 -4.13 11.28
C ALA A 54 2.03 -5.50 11.47
N ARG A 55 2.59 -5.77 12.66
CA ARG A 55 3.23 -7.06 12.94
C ARG A 55 2.26 -8.23 12.84
N ARG A 56 0.97 -8.01 13.11
CA ARG A 56 -0.06 -9.05 13.04
C ARG A 56 -0.16 -9.73 11.67
N ILE A 57 0.20 -9.05 10.58
CA ILE A 57 0.20 -9.64 9.22
C ILE A 57 1.55 -10.18 8.79
N ALA A 58 2.57 -10.16 9.66
CA ALA A 58 3.96 -10.40 9.28
C ALA A 58 4.23 -11.81 8.72
N HIS A 59 3.31 -12.73 8.93
CA HIS A 59 3.41 -14.10 8.44
C HIS A 59 2.65 -14.34 7.13
N VAL A 60 1.91 -13.35 6.61
CA VAL A 60 1.09 -13.46 5.40
C VAL A 60 1.74 -12.64 4.27
N PRO A 61 2.61 -13.25 3.42
CA PRO A 61 3.40 -12.50 2.45
C PRO A 61 2.57 -11.66 1.48
N LEU A 62 1.41 -12.17 1.06
CA LEU A 62 0.51 -11.46 0.17
C LEU A 62 -0.05 -10.17 0.80
N LEU A 63 -0.39 -10.18 2.10
CA LEU A 63 -0.86 -8.98 2.78
C LEU A 63 0.27 -7.98 2.99
N VAL A 64 1.47 -8.46 3.37
CA VAL A 64 2.64 -7.58 3.52
C VAL A 64 2.95 -6.88 2.20
N ARG A 65 2.93 -7.61 1.09
CA ARG A 65 3.13 -7.05 -0.25
C ARG A 65 2.04 -6.04 -0.61
N ASP A 66 0.78 -6.34 -0.31
CA ASP A 66 -0.35 -5.43 -0.58
C ASP A 66 -0.18 -4.11 0.19
N VAL A 67 0.15 -4.19 1.50
CA VAL A 67 0.45 -3.01 2.32
C VAL A 67 1.59 -2.20 1.73
N LEU A 68 2.73 -2.84 1.47
CA LEU A 68 3.89 -2.12 0.95
C LEU A 68 3.59 -1.46 -0.39
N THR A 69 2.84 -2.14 -1.26
CA THR A 69 2.37 -1.59 -2.55
C THR A 69 1.49 -0.36 -2.34
N HIS A 70 0.59 -0.39 -1.36
CA HIS A 70 -0.27 0.73 -0.99
C HIS A 70 0.56 1.93 -0.50
N GLU A 71 1.50 1.71 0.42
CA GLU A 71 2.34 2.79 0.96
C GLU A 71 3.31 3.37 -0.08
N VAL A 72 3.79 2.56 -1.03
CA VAL A 72 4.55 3.04 -2.21
C VAL A 72 3.71 3.98 -3.06
N ALA A 73 2.42 3.69 -3.25
CA ALA A 73 1.54 4.58 -3.99
C ALA A 73 1.39 5.95 -3.29
N HIS A 74 1.32 5.98 -1.95
CA HIS A 74 1.37 7.24 -1.20
C HIS A 74 2.68 8.00 -1.40
N GLN A 75 3.83 7.31 -1.38
CA GLN A 75 5.14 7.94 -1.65
C GLN A 75 5.20 8.60 -3.03
N ILE A 76 4.75 7.88 -4.05
CA ILE A 76 4.75 8.38 -5.42
C ILE A 76 3.78 9.57 -5.56
N GLN A 77 2.56 9.45 -5.03
CA GLN A 77 1.58 10.54 -5.02
C GLN A 77 2.16 11.81 -4.40
N TYR A 78 2.80 11.68 -3.23
CA TYR A 78 3.41 12.80 -2.51
C TYR A 78 4.52 13.47 -3.34
N GLY A 79 5.33 12.67 -4.04
CA GLY A 79 6.35 13.18 -4.97
C GLY A 79 5.78 14.00 -6.12
N PHE A 80 4.55 13.71 -6.57
CA PHE A 80 3.86 14.45 -7.61
C PHE A 80 3.14 15.72 -7.11
N SER A 81 2.51 15.67 -5.93
CA SER A 81 1.73 16.80 -5.41
C SER A 81 2.59 17.87 -4.73
N GLY A 82 3.83 17.53 -4.35
CA GLY A 82 4.60 18.34 -3.39
C GLY A 82 3.98 18.29 -2.00
N SER A 83 4.71 18.79 -0.99
CA SER A 83 4.30 18.85 0.42
C SER A 83 3.09 19.76 0.70
N GLY A 84 2.53 20.40 -0.34
CA GLY A 84 1.35 21.23 -0.24
C GLY A 84 0.11 20.37 -0.48
N SER A 85 -0.59 20.05 0.60
CA SER A 85 -2.03 19.74 0.64
C SER A 85 -2.71 19.61 -0.73
N GLY A 86 -2.68 18.39 -1.29
CA GLY A 86 -3.20 18.09 -2.61
C GLY A 86 -4.05 16.84 -2.63
N GLY A 87 -4.84 16.61 -1.56
CA GLY A 87 -6.11 15.91 -1.74
C GLY A 87 -6.83 16.69 -2.83
N GLY A 88 -7.02 16.04 -3.99
CA GLY A 88 -7.83 16.62 -5.06
C GLY A 88 -9.13 17.15 -4.45
N VAL A 89 -9.63 18.25 -5.00
CA VAL A 89 -10.59 19.22 -4.42
C VAL A 89 -11.86 18.63 -3.74
N ASN A 90 -12.06 17.30 -3.69
CA ASN A 90 -13.13 16.61 -2.96
C ASN A 90 -12.80 15.22 -2.34
N GLY A 91 -11.53 14.77 -2.23
CA GLY A 91 -11.23 13.38 -1.79
C GLY A 91 -10.02 13.29 -0.87
N GLY A 92 -10.12 12.52 0.22
CA GLY A 92 -9.05 12.33 1.22
C GLY A 92 -7.75 11.70 0.66
N PRO A 93 -6.92 11.06 1.50
CA PRO A 93 -5.63 10.50 1.07
C PRO A 93 -5.73 9.48 -0.09
N HIS A 94 -6.94 8.98 -0.39
CA HIS A 94 -7.26 8.01 -1.43
C HIS A 94 -8.14 8.57 -2.57
N GLY A 95 -8.00 9.86 -2.92
CA GLY A 95 -8.69 10.47 -4.08
C GLY A 95 -8.18 9.99 -5.46
N ASP A 96 -8.69 10.58 -6.54
CA ASP A 96 -8.43 10.14 -7.93
C ASP A 96 -6.96 9.98 -8.29
N LEU A 97 -6.10 10.91 -7.83
CA LEU A 97 -4.66 10.84 -8.06
C LEU A 97 -4.05 9.59 -7.41
N PHE A 98 -4.42 9.29 -6.16
CA PHE A 98 -3.99 8.07 -5.50
C PHE A 98 -4.48 6.86 -6.29
N SER A 99 -5.77 6.79 -6.65
CA SER A 99 -6.34 5.67 -7.39
C SER A 99 -5.60 5.41 -8.71
N ALA A 100 -5.25 6.46 -9.45
CA ALA A 100 -4.49 6.35 -10.69
C ALA A 100 -3.04 5.85 -10.46
N VAL A 101 -2.34 6.44 -9.48
CA VAL A 101 -0.96 6.03 -9.12
C VAL A 101 -0.95 4.58 -8.65
N ALA A 102 -1.83 4.25 -7.72
CA ALA A 102 -1.92 2.95 -7.12
C ALA A 102 -2.22 1.90 -8.21
N THR A 103 -3.21 2.14 -9.09
CA THR A 103 -3.53 1.22 -10.20
C THR A 103 -2.32 0.96 -11.10
N ARG A 104 -1.56 2.00 -11.43
CA ARG A 104 -0.34 1.88 -12.23
C ARG A 104 0.73 1.05 -11.51
N VAL A 105 0.98 1.32 -10.23
CA VAL A 105 1.95 0.61 -9.39
C VAL A 105 1.60 -0.87 -9.27
N ALA A 106 0.34 -1.19 -8.96
CA ALA A 106 -0.15 -2.57 -8.89
C ALA A 106 0.03 -3.32 -10.23
N GLY A 107 -0.26 -2.65 -11.35
CA GLY A 107 -0.06 -3.20 -12.69
C GLY A 107 1.41 -3.53 -12.99
N ILE A 108 2.34 -2.64 -12.64
CA ILE A 108 3.79 -2.87 -12.80
C ILE A 108 4.25 -4.05 -11.94
N LEU A 109 3.79 -4.13 -10.70
CA LEU A 109 4.23 -5.14 -9.74
C LEU A 109 3.61 -6.53 -9.95
N GLY A 110 2.68 -6.65 -10.91
CA GLY A 110 1.92 -7.86 -11.17
C GLY A 110 1.12 -8.30 -9.95
N CYS A 111 0.61 -7.36 -9.15
CA CYS A 111 -0.14 -7.68 -7.95
C CYS A 111 -1.52 -8.24 -8.37
N PRO A 112 -1.86 -9.49 -8.00
CA PRO A 112 -3.14 -10.09 -8.36
C PRO A 112 -4.29 -9.34 -7.68
N SER A 113 -5.47 -9.36 -8.29
CA SER A 113 -6.70 -8.94 -7.62
C SER A 113 -6.85 -9.72 -6.30
N PRO A 114 -7.33 -9.09 -5.21
CA PRO A 114 -7.51 -9.71 -3.91
C PRO A 114 -8.26 -11.03 -4.04
N THR A 115 -7.66 -12.10 -3.52
CA THR A 115 -8.39 -13.35 -3.36
C THR A 115 -9.41 -13.20 -2.23
N ALA A 116 -10.45 -14.04 -2.21
CA ALA A 116 -11.40 -14.08 -1.09
C ALA A 116 -10.69 -14.33 0.26
N GLU A 117 -9.57 -15.05 0.24
CA GLU A 117 -8.70 -15.28 1.40
C GLU A 117 -8.04 -13.98 1.87
N LEU A 118 -7.50 -13.17 0.97
CA LEU A 118 -6.91 -11.87 1.30
C LEU A 118 -7.94 -10.91 1.90
N ILE A 119 -9.19 -10.96 1.42
CA ILE A 119 -10.31 -10.16 1.93
C ILE A 119 -10.73 -10.62 3.32
N ARG A 120 -10.76 -11.94 3.59
CA ARG A 120 -11.11 -12.49 4.91
C ARG A 120 -10.12 -12.08 5.98
N GLU A 121 -8.82 -12.07 5.65
CA GLU A 121 -7.77 -11.66 6.59
C GLU A 121 -7.69 -10.13 6.75
N TRP A 122 -8.33 -9.36 5.87
CA TRP A 122 -8.38 -7.89 5.97
C TRP A 122 -9.70 -7.28 5.46
N PRO A 123 -10.81 -7.46 6.19
CA PRO A 123 -12.14 -7.02 5.75
C PRO A 123 -12.33 -5.49 5.80
N HIS A 124 -11.41 -4.78 6.45
CA HIS A 124 -11.48 -3.32 6.67
C HIS A 124 -10.43 -2.53 5.89
N ALA A 125 -9.73 -3.14 4.93
CA ALA A 125 -8.79 -2.41 4.08
C ALA A 125 -9.53 -1.27 3.37
N GLN A 126 -9.22 -0.01 3.72
CA GLN A 126 -9.67 1.15 2.95
C GLN A 126 -8.95 1.11 1.61
N ARG A 127 -9.59 0.48 0.62
CA ARG A 127 -9.12 0.40 -0.75
C ARG A 127 -9.89 1.45 -1.57
N PRO A 128 -9.22 2.33 -2.33
CA PRO A 128 -9.91 3.23 -3.24
C PRO A 128 -10.81 2.45 -4.20
N GLU A 129 -11.91 3.07 -4.64
CA GLU A 129 -12.72 2.48 -5.71
C GLU A 129 -11.86 2.26 -6.95
N GLY A 130 -11.89 1.04 -7.50
CA GLY A 130 -11.05 0.64 -8.62
C GLY A 130 -9.66 0.12 -8.24
N TYR A 131 -9.29 0.13 -6.95
CA TYR A 131 -8.07 -0.52 -6.49
C TYR A 131 -8.30 -2.03 -6.37
N TYR A 132 -7.81 -2.72 -7.40
CA TYR A 132 -7.90 -4.17 -7.62
C TYR A 132 -9.31 -4.74 -7.88
N GLY A 133 -9.78 -4.65 -9.13
CA GLY A 133 -10.96 -5.39 -9.60
C GLY A 133 -12.30 -4.88 -9.08
N PRO A 134 -13.43 -5.33 -9.66
CA PRO A 134 -14.76 -4.86 -9.27
C PRO A 134 -14.98 -5.12 -7.79
N GLN A 135 -15.51 -4.11 -7.10
CA GLN A 135 -15.93 -4.18 -5.71
C GLN A 135 -16.57 -5.54 -5.44
N VAL A 136 -16.05 -6.29 -4.46
CA VAL A 136 -16.87 -7.32 -3.83
C VAL A 136 -18.02 -6.53 -3.22
N ARG A 137 -19.16 -6.51 -3.91
CA ARG A 137 -20.42 -6.01 -3.37
C ARG A 137 -20.52 -6.57 -1.97
N ARG A 138 -20.71 -5.72 -0.96
CA ARG A 138 -21.15 -6.19 0.35
C ARG A 138 -22.37 -7.07 0.10
N VAL A 139 -22.22 -8.37 0.30
CA VAL A 139 -23.37 -9.26 0.38
C VAL A 139 -23.98 -8.97 1.75
N GLY A 140 -25.03 -8.15 1.76
CA GLY A 140 -25.82 -7.83 2.94
C GLY A 140 -25.43 -6.54 3.65
N ALA A 141 -26.02 -5.42 3.21
CA ALA A 141 -26.45 -4.34 4.09
C ALA A 141 -27.96 -4.16 3.88
#